data_AF-A0A7L1U6J0-F1
#
_entry.id   AF-A0A7L1U6J0-F1
#
_cell.length_a   1.000
_cell.length_b   1.000
_cell.length_c   1.000
_cell.angle_alpha   90.00
_cell.angle_beta   90.00
_cell.angle_gamma   90.00
#
_symmetry.space_group_name_H-M   'P 1'
#
loop_
_entity.id
_entity.type
_entity.pdbx_description
1 polymer ?
#
loop_
_entity_poly.entity_id
_entity_poly.type
_entity_poly.pdbx_seq_one_letter_code
_entity_poly.pdbx_strand_id
1 'polypeptide(L)'
;GCGNSALSHDLHELGYTDVTSIDFSPACIAAMRARYARCPGLRWAVMDIRALAFPDASFDVVLEKGTLDVLMVEETDPWRVSPQAAAAMRRVLAEVRGGGTWAGCRGWTPSPFGPHYAQEAFGWSLRHAACGDGDAGALHYFLYVMRKGQPLDPRDAALGRRLHRPPPAPAPPAAPAPPDDDEDYLLAIQL
;
A
#
# COMPACT_ATOMS: atom_id res chain seq x y z
N GLY A 1 -8.33 -6.21 -7.50
CA GLY A 1 -8.12 -6.02 -8.94
C GLY A 1 -7.23 -7.14 -9.42
N CYS A 2 -7.81 -8.24 -9.89
CA CYS A 2 -7.03 -9.39 -10.34
C CYS A 2 -6.28 -9.10 -11.64
N GLY A 3 -6.73 -8.11 -12.42
CA GLY A 3 -6.21 -7.87 -13.76
C GLY A 3 -6.20 -9.16 -14.59
N ASN A 4 -5.19 -9.28 -15.45
CA ASN A 4 -4.91 -10.50 -16.22
C ASN A 4 -3.85 -11.41 -15.55
N SER A 5 -3.60 -11.23 -14.24
CA SER A 5 -2.55 -11.96 -13.52
C SER A 5 -2.87 -13.45 -13.42
N ALA A 6 -1.86 -14.30 -13.58
CA ALA A 6 -2.00 -15.75 -13.40
C ALA A 6 -2.20 -16.19 -11.93
N LEU A 7 -2.04 -15.28 -10.96
CA LEU A 7 -2.01 -15.60 -9.52
C LEU A 7 -3.17 -16.50 -9.06
N SER A 8 -4.40 -16.23 -9.50
CA SER A 8 -5.55 -17.06 -9.13
C SER A 8 -5.45 -18.49 -9.65
N HIS A 9 -4.92 -18.65 -10.86
CA HIS A 9 -4.67 -19.96 -11.44
C HIS A 9 -3.48 -20.64 -10.77
N ASP A 10 -2.40 -19.92 -10.49
CA ASP A 10 -1.23 -20.46 -9.78
C ASP A 10 -1.63 -20.99 -8.39
N LEU A 11 -2.51 -20.27 -7.68
CA LEU A 11 -3.12 -20.73 -6.42
C LEU A 11 -3.95 -22.01 -6.61
N HIS A 12 -4.75 -22.08 -7.68
CA HIS A 12 -5.51 -23.29 -8.02
C HIS A 12 -4.61 -24.50 -8.27
N GLU A 13 -3.51 -24.33 -9.02
CA GLU A 13 -2.54 -25.40 -9.27
C GLU A 13 -1.82 -25.86 -7.99
N LEU A 14 -1.70 -24.97 -6.99
CA LEU A 14 -1.20 -25.30 -5.66
C LEU A 14 -2.27 -25.94 -4.75
N GLY A 15 -3.49 -26.16 -5.23
CA GLY A 15 -4.58 -26.80 -4.50
C GLY A 15 -5.56 -25.86 -3.81
N TYR A 16 -5.40 -24.54 -3.93
CA TYR A 16 -6.36 -23.56 -3.43
C TYR A 16 -7.47 -23.36 -4.46
N THR A 17 -8.54 -24.14 -4.35
CA THR A 17 -9.60 -24.19 -5.37
C THR A 17 -10.80 -23.28 -5.07
N ASP A 18 -10.94 -22.74 -3.86
CA ASP A 18 -11.94 -21.70 -3.55
C ASP A 18 -11.33 -20.31 -3.67
N VAL A 19 -11.27 -19.79 -4.91
CA VAL A 19 -10.68 -18.47 -5.18
C VAL A 19 -11.68 -17.62 -5.92
N THR A 20 -12.02 -16.47 -5.33
CA THR A 20 -12.86 -15.45 -5.96
C THR A 20 -12.03 -14.22 -6.31
N SER A 21 -11.95 -13.91 -7.58
CA SER A 21 -11.19 -12.80 -8.15
C SER A 21 -12.10 -11.68 -8.63
N ILE A 22 -11.76 -10.45 -8.26
CA ILE A 22 -12.52 -9.28 -8.66
C ILE A 22 -11.66 -8.23 -9.36
N ASP A 23 -12.29 -7.53 -10.31
CA ASP A 23 -11.74 -6.38 -11.01
C ASP A 23 -12.87 -5.43 -11.42
N PHE A 24 -12.56 -4.14 -11.46
CA PHE A 24 -13.53 -3.11 -11.86
C PHE A 24 -13.79 -3.15 -13.37
N SER A 25 -12.89 -3.73 -14.16
CA SER A 25 -13.01 -3.83 -15.62
C SER A 25 -13.85 -5.04 -16.07
N PRO A 26 -15.02 -4.83 -16.71
CA PRO A 26 -15.83 -5.92 -17.25
C PRO A 26 -15.11 -6.74 -18.32
N ALA A 27 -14.32 -6.07 -19.16
CA ALA A 27 -13.55 -6.72 -20.21
C ALA A 27 -12.47 -7.65 -19.63
N CYS A 28 -11.79 -7.21 -18.56
CA CYS A 28 -10.82 -8.02 -17.85
C CYS A 28 -11.46 -9.29 -17.27
N ILE A 29 -12.58 -9.15 -16.55
CA ILE A 29 -13.29 -10.29 -15.97
C ILE A 29 -13.81 -11.25 -17.03
N ALA A 30 -14.36 -10.75 -18.14
CA ALA A 30 -14.79 -11.60 -19.24
C ALA A 30 -13.63 -12.42 -19.83
N ALA A 31 -12.47 -11.79 -20.05
CA ALA A 31 -11.28 -12.46 -20.55
C ALA A 31 -10.77 -13.53 -19.58
N MET A 32 -10.72 -13.25 -18.27
CA MET A 32 -10.25 -14.20 -17.27
C MET A 32 -11.20 -15.39 -17.10
N ARG A 33 -12.53 -15.16 -17.12
CA ARG A 33 -13.53 -16.22 -17.14
C ARG A 33 -13.34 -17.16 -18.32
N ALA A 34 -13.14 -16.60 -19.52
CA ALA A 34 -12.93 -17.41 -20.73
C ALA A 34 -11.61 -18.19 -20.66
N ARG A 35 -10.52 -17.54 -20.23
CA ARG A 35 -9.18 -18.15 -20.12
C ARG A 35 -9.16 -19.34 -19.16
N TYR A 36 -9.87 -19.24 -18.03
CA TYR A 36 -9.86 -20.25 -16.97
C TYR A 36 -11.20 -20.97 -16.82
N ALA A 37 -12.00 -21.07 -17.90
CA ALA A 37 -13.32 -21.71 -17.88
C ALA A 37 -13.31 -23.20 -17.47
N ARG A 38 -12.14 -23.85 -17.57
CA ARG A 38 -11.93 -25.27 -17.22
C ARG A 38 -11.27 -25.47 -15.85
N CYS A 39 -11.10 -24.41 -15.06
CA CYS A 39 -10.53 -24.46 -13.71
C CYS A 39 -11.68 -24.36 -12.69
N PRO A 40 -12.24 -25.49 -12.21
CA PRO A 40 -13.36 -25.46 -11.27
C PRO A 40 -12.96 -24.73 -9.97
N GLY A 41 -13.93 -24.04 -9.37
CA GLY A 41 -13.73 -23.30 -8.13
C GLY A 41 -13.16 -21.89 -8.30
N LEU A 42 -12.52 -21.57 -9.44
CA LEU A 42 -12.18 -20.19 -9.78
C LEU A 42 -13.43 -19.38 -10.15
N ARG A 43 -13.72 -18.36 -9.33
CA ARG A 43 -14.82 -17.41 -9.50
C ARG A 43 -14.28 -16.06 -9.90
N TRP A 44 -15.01 -15.37 -10.77
CA TRP A 44 -14.62 -14.06 -11.28
C TRP A 44 -15.82 -13.13 -11.22
N ALA A 45 -15.67 -11.90 -10.71
CA ALA A 45 -16.77 -10.94 -10.65
C ALA A 45 -16.30 -9.51 -10.96
N VAL A 46 -17.14 -8.75 -11.67
CA VAL A 46 -16.93 -7.32 -11.86
C VAL A 46 -17.29 -6.62 -10.55
N MET A 47 -16.33 -5.96 -9.92
CA MET A 47 -16.54 -5.30 -8.63
C MET A 47 -15.49 -4.22 -8.38
N ASP A 48 -15.94 -3.13 -7.76
CA ASP A 48 -15.07 -2.06 -7.27
C ASP A 48 -14.57 -2.40 -5.86
N ILE A 49 -13.26 -2.35 -5.65
CA ILE A 49 -12.63 -2.65 -4.35
C ILE A 49 -13.02 -1.67 -3.23
N ARG A 50 -13.60 -0.51 -3.58
CA ARG A 50 -14.09 0.50 -2.63
C ARG A 50 -15.49 0.18 -2.10
N ALA A 51 -16.15 -0.85 -2.63
CA ALA A 51 -17.49 -1.28 -2.26
C ALA A 51 -17.63 -2.79 -2.50
N LEU A 52 -17.15 -3.60 -1.55
CA LEU A 52 -17.20 -5.04 -1.68
C LEU A 52 -18.61 -5.55 -1.39
N ALA A 53 -19.23 -6.18 -2.38
CA ALA A 53 -20.59 -6.72 -2.28
C ALA A 53 -20.61 -8.17 -1.76
N PHE A 54 -19.83 -8.44 -0.71
CA PHE A 54 -19.79 -9.73 -0.03
C PHE A 54 -20.25 -9.59 1.42
N PRO A 55 -20.92 -10.61 1.98
CA PRO A 55 -21.19 -10.65 3.41
C PRO A 55 -19.90 -10.55 4.24
N ASP A 56 -20.01 -10.00 5.45
CA ASP A 56 -18.90 -10.00 6.41
C ASP A 56 -18.41 -11.44 6.67
N ALA A 57 -17.11 -11.61 6.85
CA ALA A 57 -16.47 -12.91 7.09
C ALA A 57 -16.70 -13.97 5.97
N SER A 58 -16.91 -13.53 4.72
CA SER A 58 -17.03 -14.45 3.57
C SER A 58 -15.72 -15.08 3.11
N PHE A 59 -14.56 -14.57 3.56
CA PHE A 59 -13.25 -15.02 3.10
C PHE A 59 -12.27 -15.16 4.26
N ASP A 60 -11.55 -16.27 4.30
CA ASP A 60 -10.45 -16.49 5.24
C ASP A 60 -9.20 -15.68 4.88
N VAL A 61 -8.98 -15.48 3.57
CA VAL A 61 -7.81 -14.78 3.05
C VAL A 61 -8.20 -13.81 1.95
N VAL A 62 -7.69 -12.57 2.03
CA VAL A 62 -7.82 -11.56 0.99
C VAL A 62 -6.44 -11.20 0.47
N LEU A 63 -6.26 -11.30 -0.85
CA LEU A 63 -5.00 -11.01 -1.53
C LEU A 63 -5.15 -9.79 -2.42
N GLU A 64 -4.20 -8.87 -2.34
CA GLU A 64 -4.03 -7.82 -3.35
C GLU A 64 -2.58 -7.72 -3.80
N LYS A 65 -2.37 -7.50 -5.10
CA LYS A 65 -1.04 -7.31 -5.68
C LYS A 65 -1.10 -6.13 -6.61
N GLY A 66 -0.43 -5.04 -6.24
CA GLY A 66 -0.39 -3.83 -7.04
C GLY A 66 -1.71 -3.04 -7.13
N THR A 67 -2.77 -3.46 -6.42
CA THR A 67 -4.10 -2.86 -6.63
C THR A 67 -4.22 -1.55 -5.86
N LEU A 68 -3.71 -1.51 -4.63
CA LEU A 68 -3.75 -0.28 -3.82
C LEU A 68 -2.87 0.84 -4.39
N ASP A 69 -1.83 0.50 -5.16
CA ASP A 69 -0.97 1.49 -5.84
C ASP A 69 -1.75 2.34 -6.86
N VAL A 70 -2.84 1.80 -7.43
CA VAL A 70 -3.72 2.54 -8.35
C VAL A 70 -4.41 3.72 -7.65
N LEU A 71 -4.60 3.66 -6.33
CA LEU A 71 -5.19 4.76 -5.56
C LEU A 71 -4.24 5.95 -5.37
N MET A 72 -2.98 5.79 -5.81
CA MET A 72 -1.87 6.72 -5.56
C MET A 72 -1.29 7.30 -6.85
N VAL A 73 -1.91 7.03 -8.00
CA VAL A 73 -1.39 7.43 -9.33
C VAL A 73 -1.25 8.96 -9.48
N GLU A 74 -2.07 9.72 -8.74
CA GLU A 74 -2.06 11.19 -8.78
C GLU A 74 -1.11 11.81 -7.74
N GLU A 75 -0.44 11.01 -6.91
CA GLU A 75 0.49 11.53 -5.91
C GLU A 75 1.80 11.99 -6.56
N THR A 76 2.19 13.23 -6.28
CA THR A 76 3.43 13.82 -6.79
C THR A 76 4.60 13.68 -5.83
N ASP A 77 4.33 13.48 -4.53
CA ASP A 77 5.32 13.30 -3.49
C ASP A 77 5.30 11.84 -2.99
N PRO A 78 6.37 11.05 -3.23
CA PRO A 78 6.42 9.64 -2.82
C PRO A 78 6.46 9.46 -1.30
N TRP A 79 6.68 10.53 -0.53
CA TRP A 79 6.74 10.50 0.93
C TRP A 79 5.46 11.03 1.58
N ARG A 80 4.56 11.63 0.81
CA ARG A 80 3.36 12.29 1.34
C ARG A 80 2.13 11.91 0.56
N VAL A 81 1.28 11.11 1.21
CA VAL A 81 -0.03 10.73 0.69
C VAL A 81 -1.04 11.86 0.88
N SER A 82 -1.72 12.28 -0.17
CA SER A 82 -2.80 13.26 -0.09
C SER A 82 -3.94 12.77 0.81
N PRO A 83 -4.72 13.68 1.43
CA PRO A 83 -5.90 13.31 2.21
C PRO A 83 -6.91 12.49 1.41
N GLN A 84 -7.01 12.73 0.10
CA GLN A 84 -7.92 12.02 -0.80
C GLN A 84 -7.49 10.57 -0.99
N ALA A 85 -6.22 10.33 -1.31
CA ALA A 85 -5.69 8.98 -1.48
C ALA A 85 -5.66 8.20 -0.17
N ALA A 86 -5.33 8.86 0.95
CA ALA A 86 -5.41 8.27 2.28
C ALA A 86 -6.85 7.85 2.64
N ALA A 87 -7.85 8.69 2.31
CA ALA A 87 -9.26 8.35 2.53
C ALA A 87 -9.71 7.19 1.63
N ALA A 88 -9.28 7.15 0.37
CA ALA A 88 -9.57 6.05 -0.55
C ALA A 88 -8.98 4.72 -0.05
N MET A 89 -7.70 4.73 0.35
CA MET A 89 -7.04 3.55 0.92
C MET A 89 -7.73 3.08 2.20
N ARG A 90 -8.05 4.00 3.13
CA ARG A 90 -8.79 3.68 4.36
C ARG A 90 -10.16 3.07 4.06
N ARG A 91 -10.86 3.57 3.03
CA ARG A 91 -12.15 3.02 2.60
C ARG A 91 -12.00 1.58 2.15
N VAL A 92 -11.04 1.28 1.27
CA VAL A 92 -10.79 -0.09 0.80
C VAL A 92 -10.40 -1.02 1.95
N LEU A 93 -9.51 -0.57 2.82
CA LEU A 93 -9.08 -1.35 3.99
C LEU A 93 -10.23 -1.65 4.97
N ALA A 94 -11.20 -0.74 5.09
CA ALA A 94 -12.40 -0.93 5.92
C ALA A 94 -13.42 -1.93 5.33
N GLU A 95 -13.34 -2.24 4.04
CA GLU A 95 -14.19 -3.27 3.40
C GLU A 95 -13.75 -4.70 3.76
N VAL A 96 -12.53 -4.88 4.28
CA VAL A 96 -12.04 -6.17 4.76
C VAL A 96 -12.63 -6.45 6.14
N ARG A 97 -13.89 -6.90 6.16
CA ARG A 97 -14.72 -7.15 7.36
C ARG A 97 -14.75 -8.64 7.73
N GLY A 98 -14.79 -8.94 9.03
CA GLY A 98 -14.76 -10.33 9.53
C GLY A 98 -13.37 -10.98 9.62
N GLY A 99 -13.28 -12.10 10.33
CA GLY A 99 -12.04 -12.82 10.64
C GLY A 99 -11.33 -13.33 9.39
N GLY A 100 -10.02 -13.14 9.32
CA GLY A 100 -9.21 -13.54 8.17
C GLY A 100 -7.81 -12.90 8.16
N THR A 101 -6.97 -13.40 7.26
CA THR A 101 -5.64 -12.84 6.97
C THR A 101 -5.71 -12.05 5.67
N TRP A 102 -5.31 -10.79 5.71
CA TRP A 102 -5.10 -9.99 4.51
C TRP A 102 -3.63 -10.01 4.14
N ALA A 103 -3.29 -10.23 2.88
CA ALA A 103 -1.92 -10.12 2.39
C ALA A 103 -1.87 -9.23 1.14
N GLY A 104 -1.05 -8.19 1.21
CA GLY A 104 -0.84 -7.24 0.12
C GLY A 104 0.61 -7.26 -0.33
N CYS A 105 0.84 -7.39 -1.63
CA CYS A 105 2.17 -7.35 -2.24
C CYS A 105 2.30 -6.08 -3.11
N ARG A 106 3.31 -5.25 -2.83
CA ARG A 106 3.54 -3.97 -3.54
C ARG A 106 5.01 -3.77 -3.89
N GLY A 107 5.27 -3.03 -4.96
CA GLY A 107 6.63 -2.62 -5.35
C GLY A 107 7.02 -1.29 -4.68
N TRP A 108 8.34 -1.09 -4.48
CA TRP A 108 8.99 0.12 -3.92
C TRP A 108 8.97 0.30 -2.37
N THR A 109 10.17 0.57 -1.81
CA THR A 109 10.43 1.04 -0.43
C THR A 109 11.43 2.19 -0.42
N PRO A 110 11.46 3.02 0.64
CA PRO A 110 10.80 2.92 1.95
C PRO A 110 9.38 3.49 1.92
N SER A 111 8.41 2.66 2.27
CA SER A 111 7.00 2.88 1.95
C SER A 111 6.33 3.87 2.93
N PRO A 112 5.69 4.97 2.46
CA PRO A 112 4.81 5.79 3.28
C PRO A 112 3.55 5.01 3.74
N PHE A 113 3.35 3.78 3.24
CA PHE A 113 2.14 2.99 3.43
C PHE A 113 2.10 2.19 4.73
N GLY A 114 3.26 1.82 5.29
CA GLY A 114 3.33 1.13 6.59
C GLY A 114 2.45 1.81 7.67
N PRO A 115 2.59 3.13 7.88
CA PRO A 115 1.69 3.88 8.75
C PRO A 115 0.20 3.75 8.42
N HIS A 116 -0.18 3.69 7.14
CA HIS A 116 -1.58 3.60 6.73
C HIS A 116 -2.21 2.22 7.00
N TYR A 117 -1.43 1.14 6.98
CA TYR A 117 -1.91 -0.18 7.46
C TYR A 117 -1.90 -0.27 8.99
N ALA A 118 -1.00 0.45 9.66
CA ALA A 118 -0.81 0.40 11.10
C ALA A 118 -1.83 1.25 11.89
N GLN A 119 -3.11 1.21 11.51
CA GLN A 119 -4.18 1.93 12.21
C GLN A 119 -4.91 1.01 13.18
N GLU A 120 -4.95 1.40 14.46
CA GLU A 120 -5.61 0.62 15.53
C GLU A 120 -7.09 0.35 15.24
N ALA A 121 -7.77 1.25 14.51
CA ALA A 121 -9.16 1.12 14.12
C ALA A 121 -9.46 -0.13 13.27
N PHE A 122 -8.46 -0.71 12.59
CA PHE A 122 -8.65 -1.91 11.79
C PHE A 122 -8.59 -3.21 12.62
N GLY A 123 -8.03 -3.17 13.83
CA GLY A 123 -7.98 -4.32 14.73
C GLY A 123 -7.20 -5.51 14.19
N TRP A 124 -6.08 -5.27 13.50
CA TRP A 124 -5.18 -6.31 13.01
C TRP A 124 -3.73 -6.12 13.45
N SER A 125 -2.96 -7.21 13.46
CA SER A 125 -1.50 -7.14 13.52
C SER A 125 -0.94 -6.77 12.15
N LEU A 126 0.27 -6.22 12.07
CA LEU A 126 0.99 -5.94 10.84
C LEU A 126 2.33 -6.66 10.85
N ARG A 127 2.68 -7.32 9.75
CA ARG A 127 4.03 -7.84 9.47
C ARG A 127 4.40 -7.51 8.03
N HIS A 128 5.67 -7.34 7.76
CA HIS A 128 6.13 -7.19 6.38
C HIS A 128 7.47 -7.89 6.15
N ALA A 129 7.69 -8.32 4.91
CA ALA A 129 8.94 -8.91 4.45
C ALA A 129 9.26 -8.39 3.04
N ALA A 130 10.54 -8.23 2.74
CA ALA A 130 10.98 -8.01 1.37
C ALA A 130 10.82 -9.30 0.56
N CYS A 131 10.38 -9.19 -0.68
CA CYS A 131 10.26 -10.28 -1.64
C CYS A 131 10.86 -9.87 -3.00
N GLY A 132 11.48 -10.83 -3.68
CA GLY A 132 12.19 -10.64 -4.95
C GLY A 132 13.50 -11.43 -4.99
N ASP A 133 13.95 -11.76 -6.19
CA ASP A 133 15.25 -12.40 -6.40
C ASP A 133 16.34 -11.36 -6.11
N GLY A 134 17.33 -11.73 -5.29
CA GLY A 134 18.38 -10.83 -4.77
C GLY A 134 19.36 -10.28 -5.81
N ASP A 135 19.00 -10.27 -7.08
CA ASP A 135 19.79 -9.66 -8.15
C ASP A 135 19.70 -8.14 -8.07
N ALA A 136 20.86 -7.48 -8.17
CA ALA A 136 21.04 -6.03 -8.01
C ALA A 136 20.28 -5.16 -9.04
N GLY A 137 19.54 -5.77 -9.97
CA GLY A 137 18.66 -5.09 -10.93
C GLY A 137 17.18 -5.47 -10.82
N ALA A 138 16.79 -6.33 -9.86
CA ALA A 138 15.41 -6.75 -9.67
C ALA A 138 14.62 -5.70 -8.87
N LEU A 139 13.35 -5.50 -9.26
CA LEU A 139 12.42 -4.65 -8.51
C LEU A 139 12.21 -5.26 -7.11
N HIS A 140 12.49 -4.48 -6.06
CA HIS A 140 12.21 -4.89 -4.68
C HIS A 140 10.70 -4.79 -4.39
N TYR A 141 10.09 -5.93 -4.09
CA TYR A 141 8.70 -6.01 -3.64
C TYR A 141 8.64 -6.18 -2.12
N PHE A 142 7.52 -5.80 -1.54
CA PHE A 142 7.24 -5.98 -0.12
C PHE A 142 5.90 -6.67 0.04
N LEU A 143 5.91 -7.74 0.81
CA LEU A 143 4.73 -8.44 1.25
C LEU A 143 4.34 -7.93 2.63
N TYR A 144 3.13 -7.39 2.75
CA TYR A 144 2.51 -7.00 4.01
C TYR A 144 1.45 -8.02 4.38
N VAL A 145 1.53 -8.57 5.58
CA VAL A 145 0.58 -9.54 6.12
C VAL A 145 -0.12 -8.92 7.32
N MET A 146 -1.44 -8.81 7.23
CA MET A 146 -2.32 -8.31 8.28
C MET A 146 -3.22 -9.44 8.78
N ARG A 147 -3.33 -9.59 10.09
CA ARG A 147 -4.19 -10.64 10.71
C ARG A 147 -5.19 -10.01 11.65
N LYS A 148 -6.47 -10.16 11.35
CA LYS A 148 -7.54 -9.57 12.16
C LYS A 148 -7.66 -10.25 13.52
N GLY A 149 -7.99 -9.49 14.55
CA GLY A 149 -8.12 -9.98 15.93
C GLY A 149 -6.78 -10.20 16.65
N GLN A 150 -5.65 -9.96 15.97
CA GLN A 150 -4.33 -9.96 16.60
C GLN A 150 -3.89 -8.53 16.91
N PRO A 151 -3.18 -8.30 18.03
CA PRO A 151 -2.76 -6.96 18.40
C PRO A 151 -1.70 -6.43 17.43
N LEU A 152 -1.77 -5.13 17.17
CA LEU A 152 -0.73 -4.40 16.45
C LEU A 152 0.49 -4.22 17.38
N ASP A 153 1.71 -4.35 16.84
CA ASP A 153 2.92 -4.09 17.62
C ASP A 153 2.95 -2.63 18.09
N PRO A 154 3.35 -2.32 19.34
CA PRO A 154 3.42 -0.95 19.82
C PRO A 154 4.25 0.00 18.93
N ARG A 155 5.29 -0.51 18.25
CA ARG A 155 6.12 0.26 17.33
C ARG A 155 5.35 0.63 16.05
N ASP A 156 4.58 -0.31 15.52
CA ASP A 156 3.73 -0.08 14.35
C ASP A 156 2.58 0.88 14.70
N ALA A 157 1.95 0.70 15.87
CA ALA A 157 0.91 1.61 16.35
C ALA A 157 1.45 3.06 16.51
N ALA A 158 2.66 3.21 17.04
CA ALA A 158 3.32 4.51 17.12
C ALA A 158 3.61 5.09 15.73
N LEU A 159 3.97 4.25 14.75
CA LEU A 159 4.15 4.66 13.36
C LEU A 159 2.84 5.14 12.73
N GLY A 160 1.73 4.41 12.91
CA GLY A 160 0.41 4.79 12.41
C GLY A 160 -0.11 6.11 13.01
N ARG A 161 0.13 6.36 14.31
CA ARG A 161 -0.24 7.61 14.98
C ARG A 161 0.49 8.84 14.42
N ARG A 162 1.70 8.68 13.89
CA ARG A 162 2.47 9.80 13.31
C ARG A 162 1.78 10.43 12.08
N LEU A 163 0.95 9.68 11.35
CA LEU A 163 0.17 10.23 10.22
C LEU A 163 -0.78 11.34 10.63
N HIS A 164 -1.28 11.30 11.87
CA HIS A 164 -2.27 12.25 12.37
C HIS A 164 -1.63 13.42 13.13
N ARG A 165 -0.30 13.45 13.22
CA ARG A 165 0.39 14.53 13.92
C ARG A 165 0.45 15.77 13.01
N PRO A 166 0.11 16.96 13.52
CA PRO A 166 0.32 18.18 12.75
C PRO A 166 1.81 18.34 12.38
N PRO A 167 2.12 18.97 11.23
CA PRO A 167 3.50 19.28 10.88
C PRO A 167 4.16 20.08 12.01
N PRO A 168 5.46 19.87 12.27
CA PRO A 168 6.17 20.70 13.25
C PRO A 168 6.02 22.17 12.88
N ALA A 169 5.91 23.02 13.90
CA ALA A 169 5.90 24.47 13.69
C ALA A 169 7.15 24.88 12.88
N PRO A 170 7.04 25.86 11.97
CA PRO A 170 8.20 26.36 11.24
C PRO A 170 9.28 26.76 12.24
N ALA A 171 10.53 26.39 11.97
CA ALA A 171 11.65 26.81 12.79
C ALA A 171 11.64 28.34 12.90
N PRO A 172 11.95 28.91 14.08
CA PRO A 172 12.11 30.36 14.19
C PRO A 172 13.13 30.82 13.14
N PRO A 173 12.92 31.99 12.51
CA PRO A 173 13.87 32.52 11.54
C PRO A 173 15.26 32.52 12.18
N ALA A 174 16.24 31.98 11.45
CA ALA A 174 17.62 32.00 11.90
C ALA A 174 17.98 33.45 12.26
N ALA A 175 18.64 33.63 13.40
CA ALA A 175 19.18 34.94 13.76
C ALA A 175 20.02 35.43 12.57
N PRO A 176 19.92 36.73 12.20
CA PRO A 176 20.76 37.27 11.14
C PRO A 176 22.20 36.91 11.43
N ALA A 177 22.89 36.37 10.42
CA ALA A 177 24.32 36.11 10.53
C ALA A 177 24.99 37.41 10.99
N PRO A 178 25.97 37.34 11.91
CA PRO A 178 26.78 38.50 12.22
C PRO A 178 27.35 39.05 10.91
N PRO A 179 27.45 40.37 10.75
CA PRO A 179 28.06 40.95 9.56
C PRO A 179 29.45 40.32 9.37
N ASP A 180 29.71 39.81 8.16
CA ASP A 180 31.06 39.44 7.75
C ASP A 180 31.89 40.72 7.72
N ASP A 181 32.80 40.87 8.68
CA ASP A 181 33.76 41.98 8.75
C ASP A 181 34.93 41.81 7.75
N ASP A 182 34.79 40.91 6.76
CA ASP A 182 35.89 40.46 5.88
C ASP A 182 35.64 40.72 4.37
N GLU A 183 34.84 41.72 4.01
CA GLU A 183 34.80 42.25 2.63
C GLU A 183 35.63 43.54 2.49
N ASP A 184 36.95 43.42 2.60
CA ASP A 184 37.91 44.43 2.13
C ASP A 184 38.72 43.92 0.91
N TYR A 185 38.00 43.42 -0.11
CA TYR A 185 38.60 42.91 -1.35
C TYR A 185 38.89 43.99 -2.40
N LEU A 186 38.77 45.28 -2.09
CA LEU A 186 38.94 46.39 -3.05
C LEU A 186 40.22 47.23 -2.89
N LEU A 187 41.14 46.88 -1.98
CA LEU A 187 42.40 47.61 -1.81
C LEU A 187 43.68 46.88 -2.30
N ALA A 188 43.55 45.74 -2.98
CA ALA A 188 44.70 44.94 -3.44
C ALA A 188 45.01 45.01 -4.95
N ILE A 189 44.56 46.03 -5.67
CA ILE A 189 45.02 46.29 -7.05
C ILE A 189 46.00 47.48 -7.03
N GLN A 190 47.30 47.17 -6.98
CA GLN A 190 48.34 48.14 -7.32
C GLN A 190 48.47 48.20 -8.85
N LEU A 191 48.33 49.41 -9.41
CA LEU A 191 48.68 49.76 -10.80
C LEU A 191 50.20 49.85 -10.98
#